data_AF-A0A4Q7FZ73-F1
#
_entry.id   AF-A0A4Q7FZ73-F1
#
_cell.length_a   1.000
_cell.length_b   1.000
_cell.length_c   1.000
_cell.angle_alpha   90.00
_cell.angle_beta   90.00
_cell.angle_gamma   90.00
#
_symmetry.space_group_name_H-M   'P 1'
#
loop_
_entity.id
_entity.type
_entity.pdbx_description
1 polymer ?
#
loop_
_entity_poly.entity_id
_entity_poly.type
_entity_poly.pdbx_seq_one_letter_code
_entity_poly.pdbx_strand_id
1 'polypeptide(L)'
;MPAPLLAQVDAWATANDATRSDALHRLVELGLAAGVKPAQLNATRAKELAANVIDNLPDGAASADDRASRKSRLLKGPEEFREARVDRPKAKK
;
A
#
# COMPACT_ATOMS: atom_id res chain seq x y z
N MET A 1 33.39 2.42 7.72
CA MET A 1 32.10 2.77 8.35
C MET A 1 31.97 4.28 8.38
N PRO A 2 30.81 4.87 8.05
CA PRO A 2 30.62 6.31 8.15
C PRO A 2 30.82 6.77 9.61
N ALA A 3 31.59 7.85 9.80
CA ALA A 3 31.92 8.41 11.11
C ALA A 3 30.72 8.63 12.06
N PRO A 4 29.55 9.16 11.62
CA PRO A 4 28.42 9.37 12.52
C PRO A 4 27.84 8.05 13.06
N LEU A 5 27.91 6.97 12.29
CA LEU A 5 27.40 5.66 12.73
C LEU A 5 28.29 5.07 13.83
N LEU A 6 29.61 5.22 13.73
CA LEU A 6 30.54 4.77 14.76
C LEU A 6 30.29 5.48 16.09
N ALA A 7 30.04 6.79 16.07
CA ALA A 7 29.70 7.54 17.27
C ALA A 7 28.40 7.06 17.94
N GLN A 8 27.40 6.65 17.15
CA GLN A 8 26.17 6.07 17.67
C GLN A 8 26.41 4.68 18.29
N VAL A 9 27.22 3.85 17.64
CA VAL A 9 27.60 2.53 18.18
C VAL A 9 28.39 2.68 19.47
N ASP A 10 29.33 3.64 19.54
CA ASP A 10 30.11 3.90 20.75
C ASP A 10 29.22 4.43 21.89
N ALA A 11 28.29 5.33 21.59
CA ALA A 11 27.31 5.81 22.59
C ALA A 11 26.37 4.70 23.08
N TRP A 12 26.00 3.77 22.20
CA TRP A 12 25.23 2.59 22.61
C TRP A 12 26.09 1.64 23.45
N ALA A 13 27.36 1.46 23.09
CA ALA A 13 28.30 0.62 23.83
C ALA A 13 28.50 1.13 25.27
N THR A 14 28.70 2.45 25.45
CA THR A 14 28.83 3.05 26.79
C THR A 14 27.54 2.93 27.61
N ALA A 15 26.37 3.07 26.99
CA ALA A 15 25.09 2.90 27.67
C ALA A 15 24.79 1.45 28.09
N ASN A 16 25.48 0.47 27.50
CA ASN A 16 25.28 -0.97 27.75
C ASN A 16 26.50 -1.64 28.40
N ASP A 17 27.42 -0.85 28.96
CA ASP A 17 28.67 -1.30 29.60
C ASP A 17 29.44 -2.33 28.75
N ALA A 18 29.51 -2.09 27.45
CA ALA A 18 30.06 -3.02 26.47
C ALA A 18 31.29 -2.43 25.76
N THR A 19 32.21 -3.29 25.34
CA THR A 19 33.26 -2.86 24.39
C THR A 19 32.65 -2.62 23.01
N ARG A 20 33.33 -1.86 22.15
CA ARG A 20 32.87 -1.62 20.77
C ARG A 20 32.62 -2.93 20.02
N SER A 21 33.47 -3.94 20.23
CA SER A 21 33.36 -5.25 19.58
C SER A 21 32.12 -6.01 20.05
N ASP A 22 31.86 -6.01 21.36
CA ASP A 22 30.66 -6.65 21.93
C ASP A 22 29.38 -5.92 21.52
N ALA A 23 29.43 -4.59 21.44
CA ALA A 23 28.32 -3.79 20.97
C ALA A 23 27.96 -4.11 19.52
N LEU A 24 28.96 -4.22 18.65
CA LEU A 24 28.73 -4.65 17.27
C LEU A 24 28.14 -6.06 17.21
N HIS A 25 28.65 -7.00 18.00
CA HIS A 25 28.13 -8.37 18.05
C HIS A 25 26.64 -8.38 18.44
N ARG A 26 26.28 -7.72 19.54
CA ARG A 26 24.90 -7.66 20.04
C ARG A 26 23.95 -6.93 19.08
N LEU A 27 24.39 -5.83 18.48
CA LEU A 27 23.59 -5.10 17.50
C LEU A 27 23.33 -5.94 16.24
N VAL A 28 24.31 -6.73 15.82
CA VAL A 28 24.15 -7.67 14.70
C VAL A 28 23.19 -8.80 15.07
N GLU A 29 23.34 -9.42 16.25
CA GLU A 29 22.40 -10.44 16.74
C GLU A 29 20.96 -9.91 16.80
N LEU A 30 20.76 -8.72 17.34
CA LEU A 30 19.46 -8.05 17.40
C LEU A 30 18.89 -7.77 16.01
N GLY A 31 19.73 -7.30 15.07
CA GLY A 31 19.32 -7.05 13.68
C GLY A 31 18.92 -8.34 12.95
N LEU A 32 19.64 -9.44 13.19
CA LEU A 32 19.31 -10.75 12.63
C LEU A 32 18.04 -11.33 13.26
N ALA A 33 17.84 -11.16 14.56
CA ALA A 33 16.65 -11.63 15.28
C ALA A 33 15.38 -10.83 14.93
N ALA A 34 15.49 -9.52 14.73
CA ALA A 34 14.35 -8.67 14.39
C ALA A 34 13.73 -9.02 13.03
N GLY A 35 14.55 -9.55 12.11
CA GLY A 35 14.16 -9.82 10.73
C GLY A 35 13.81 -8.54 9.96
N VAL A 36 14.09 -8.52 8.65
CA VAL A 36 13.55 -7.44 7.81
C VAL A 36 12.07 -7.74 7.61
N LYS A 37 11.20 -7.10 8.40
CA LYS A 37 9.77 -7.11 8.11
C LYS A 37 9.60 -6.48 6.73
N PRO A 38 9.00 -7.17 5.74
CA PRO A 38 8.69 -6.53 4.47
C PRO A 38 7.85 -5.30 4.78
N ALA A 39 8.22 -4.15 4.22
CA ALA A 39 7.44 -2.93 4.36
C ALA A 39 6.00 -3.29 4.00
N GLN A 40 5.10 -3.18 4.99
CA GLN A 40 3.70 -3.48 4.77
C GLN A 40 3.21 -2.53 3.68
N LEU A 41 3.03 -3.09 2.47
CA LEU A 41 2.38 -2.40 1.38
C LEU A 41 0.98 -2.08 1.91
N ASN A 42 0.77 -0.80 2.26
CA ASN A 42 -0.50 -0.32 2.75
C ASN A 42 -1.54 -0.64 1.68
N ALA A 43 -2.37 -1.66 1.92
CA ALA A 43 -3.36 -2.13 0.97
C ALA A 43 -4.33 -1.01 0.55
N THR A 44 -4.55 -0.03 1.43
CA THR A 44 -5.28 1.22 1.15
C THR A 44 -4.58 2.05 0.08
N ARG A 45 -3.28 2.34 0.24
CA ARG A 45 -2.47 3.08 -0.73
C ARG A 45 -2.37 2.37 -2.07
N ALA A 46 -2.28 1.03 -2.07
CA ALA A 46 -2.30 0.24 -3.29
C ALA A 46 -3.65 0.35 -4.04
N LYS A 47 -4.77 0.32 -3.31
CA LYS A 47 -6.12 0.53 -3.88
C LYS A 47 -6.28 1.93 -4.47
N GLU A 48 -5.81 2.96 -3.76
CA GLU A 48 -5.86 4.35 -4.23
C GLU A 48 -5.08 4.55 -5.52
N LEU A 49 -3.85 4.00 -5.60
CA LEU A 49 -3.03 4.04 -6.81
C LEU A 49 -3.71 3.32 -7.97
N ALA A 50 -4.27 2.12 -7.72
CA ALA A 50 -4.98 1.37 -8.76
C ALA A 50 -6.21 2.13 -9.27
N ALA A 51 -7.01 2.72 -8.38
CA ALA A 51 -8.18 3.52 -8.75
C ALA A 51 -7.78 4.73 -9.63
N ASN A 52 -6.75 5.47 -9.23
CA ASN A 52 -6.26 6.62 -9.97
C ASN A 52 -5.79 6.25 -11.39
N VAL A 53 -5.04 5.15 -11.52
CA VAL A 53 -4.59 4.67 -12.83
C VAL A 53 -5.77 4.27 -13.71
N ILE A 54 -6.76 3.54 -13.16
CA ILE A 54 -7.97 3.13 -13.91
C ILE A 54 -8.79 4.34 -14.36
N ASP A 55 -8.93 5.36 -13.51
CA ASP A 55 -9.68 6.57 -13.84
C ASP A 55 -9.00 7.43 -14.90
N ASN A 56 -7.66 7.38 -14.97
CA ASN A 56 -6.84 8.09 -15.96
C ASN A 56 -6.52 7.26 -17.21
N LEU A 57 -6.97 6.01 -17.27
CA LEU A 57 -6.80 5.14 -18.44
C LEU A 57 -7.79 5.34 -19.62
N PRO A 58 -8.84 6.19 -19.59
CA PRO A 58 -9.82 6.13 -20.68
C PRO A 58 -9.30 6.72 -22.00
N ASP A 59 -9.59 5.99 -23.07
CA ASP A 59 -9.49 6.37 -24.48
C ASP A 59 -9.81 7.86 -24.73
N GLY A 60 -8.85 8.58 -25.32
CA GLY A 60 -8.95 10.00 -25.67
C GLY A 60 -10.07 10.33 -26.68
N ALA A 61 -10.81 9.35 -27.18
CA ALA A 61 -11.85 9.51 -28.20
C ALA A 61 -13.29 9.64 -27.63
N ALA A 62 -13.53 9.34 -26.35
CA ALA A 62 -14.88 9.34 -25.78
C ALA A 62 -15.11 10.52 -24.82
N SER A 63 -16.27 11.18 -24.94
CA SER A 63 -16.69 12.25 -24.04
C SER A 63 -16.89 11.74 -22.60
N ALA A 64 -16.88 12.66 -21.62
CA ALA A 64 -17.11 12.31 -20.21
C ALA A 64 -18.46 11.62 -19.99
N ASP A 65 -19.50 12.03 -20.72
CA ASP A 65 -20.84 11.45 -20.65
C ASP A 65 -20.90 10.03 -21.21
N ASP A 66 -20.21 9.77 -22.34
CA ASP A 66 -20.13 8.42 -22.91
C ASP A 66 -19.39 7.46 -21.97
N ARG A 67 -18.34 7.96 -21.31
CA ARG A 67 -17.59 7.21 -20.28
C ARG A 67 -18.48 6.91 -19.08
N ALA A 68 -19.25 7.89 -18.60
CA ALA A 68 -20.16 7.72 -17.47
C ALA A 68 -21.28 6.72 -17.79
N SER A 69 -21.87 6.83 -18.99
CA SER A 69 -22.90 5.89 -19.48
C SER A 69 -22.35 4.46 -19.58
N ARG A 70 -21.15 4.28 -20.15
CA ARG A 70 -20.50 2.97 -20.26
C ARG A 70 -20.14 2.38 -18.89
N LYS A 71 -19.58 3.18 -17.98
CA LYS A 71 -19.33 2.77 -16.58
C LYS A 71 -20.63 2.35 -15.89
N SER A 72 -21.70 3.12 -16.05
CA SER A 72 -23.03 2.78 -15.53
C SER A 72 -23.56 1.46 -16.11
N ARG A 73 -23.40 1.24 -17.42
CA ARG A 73 -23.81 -0.03 -18.06
C ARG A 73 -23.00 -1.24 -17.59
N LEU A 74 -21.70 -1.08 -17.35
CA LEU A 74 -20.86 -2.17 -16.80
C LEU A 74 -21.17 -2.46 -15.33
N LEU A 75 -21.35 -1.41 -14.52
CA LEU A 75 -21.57 -1.56 -13.08
C LEU A 75 -23.01 -1.96 -12.77
N LYS A 76 -24.00 -1.27 -13.34
CA LYS A 76 -25.43 -1.50 -13.09
C LYS A 76 -26.03 -2.55 -14.03
N GLY A 77 -25.43 -2.78 -15.19
CA GLY A 77 -26.02 -3.60 -16.25
C GLY A 77 -26.92 -2.78 -17.18
N PRO A 78 -27.28 -3.34 -18.36
CA PRO A 78 -28.31 -2.78 -19.23
C PRO A 78 -29.64 -2.62 -18.49
N GLU A 79 -30.44 -1.62 -18.87
CA GLU A 79 -31.66 -1.24 -18.12
C GLU A 79 -32.65 -2.41 -18.05
N GLU A 80 -32.72 -3.20 -19.12
CA GLU A 80 -33.57 -4.37 -19.31
C GLU A 80 -33.33 -5.45 -18.25
N PHE A 81 -32.14 -5.52 -17.67
CA PHE A 81 -31.77 -6.54 -16.70
C PHE A 81 -31.68 -6.00 -15.27
N ARG A 82 -31.77 -4.68 -15.05
CA ARG A 82 -31.62 -4.09 -13.72
C ARG A 82 -32.67 -4.61 -12.73
N GLU A 83 -33.91 -4.83 -13.17
CA GLU A 83 -35.00 -5.34 -12.34
C GLU A 83 -34.94 -6.86 -12.10
N ALA A 84 -34.30 -7.60 -13.03
CA ALA A 84 -34.12 -9.04 -12.96
C ALA A 84 -32.90 -9.47 -12.12
N ARG A 85 -32.03 -8.53 -11.73
CA ARG A 85 -30.84 -8.80 -10.92
C ARG A 85 -31.22 -9.23 -9.50
N VAL A 86 -30.90 -10.47 -9.17
CA VAL A 86 -31.10 -11.07 -7.83
C VAL A 86 -29.94 -10.73 -6.88
N ASP A 87 -28.79 -10.34 -7.43
CA ASP A 87 -27.53 -10.13 -6.69
C ASP A 87 -27.44 -8.81 -5.92
N ARG A 88 -28.35 -7.85 -6.16
CA ARG A 88 -28.32 -6.53 -5.51
C ARG A 88 -29.60 -6.24 -4.72
N PRO A 89 -29.50 -5.55 -3.57
CA PRO A 89 -30.67 -5.10 -2.84
C PRO A 89 -31.49 -4.15 -3.71
N LYS A 90 -32.80 -4.39 -3.81
CA LYS A 90 -33.72 -3.52 -4.57
C LYS A 90 -33.73 -2.14 -3.93
N ALA A 91 -33.62 -1.09 -4.76
CA ALA A 91 -33.73 0.28 -4.27
C ALA A 91 -35.08 0.47 -3.59
N LYS A 92 -35.08 0.95 -2.33
CA LYS A 92 -36.31 1.28 -1.62
C LYS A 92 -36.94 2.51 -2.30
N LYS A 93 -38.23 2.41 -2.59
CA LYS A 93 -39.08 3.49 -3.10
C LYS A 93 -39.20 4.62 -2.08
#